data_AF-A0A0D2MU36-F1
#
_entry.id   AF-A0A0D2MU36-F1
#
_cell.length_a   1.000
_cell.length_b   1.000
_cell.length_c   1.000
_cell.angle_alpha   90.00
_cell.angle_beta   90.00
_cell.angle_gamma   90.00
#
_symmetry.space_group_name_H-M   'P 1'
#
loop_
_entity.id
_entity.type
_entity.pdbx_description
1 polymer ?
#
loop_
_entity_poly.entity_id
_entity_poly.type
_entity_poly.pdbx_seq_one_letter_code
_entity_poly.pdbx_strand_id
1 'polypeptide(L)'
;MLADAVNILAAKAAKLRKQGRDPYAARPAKKGSKGAKAEKGGGKAKAAAAGAPGPGAAGGGRAPNGYQLFCKANKQRLMAQDPAAETKHAVAIVAAAWRALSEEEKQRWAEDARRAGGAQQRRAPAALRKRAAAAKPAAAAARKAAGGKGGGAGGASKSHRRSSSSSSGSGSSSGSGSGSGRPLNAYQLFIRTNKERISAGLAAAAAAAAGGGAGKGGGVLAAAAAEWRGLGQEERQRYADLAAQQQQQQQHQGADG
;
A
#
# COMPACT_ATOMS: atom_id res chain seq x y z
N MET A 1 34.04 10.97 3.83
CA MET A 1 32.69 10.66 4.36
C MET A 1 31.75 10.11 3.27
N LEU A 2 31.24 10.89 2.29
CA LEU A 2 30.31 10.34 1.25
C LEU A 2 31.01 9.62 0.10
N ALA A 3 32.20 10.08 -0.29
CA ALA A 3 33.07 9.33 -1.20
C ALA A 3 33.37 7.93 -0.64
N ASP A 4 33.55 7.81 0.68
CA ASP A 4 33.75 6.52 1.34
C ASP A 4 32.52 5.63 1.25
N ALA A 5 31.30 6.14 1.44
CA ALA A 5 30.10 5.32 1.32
C ALA A 5 29.88 4.78 -0.11
N VAL A 6 30.14 5.60 -1.12
CA VAL A 6 30.11 5.17 -2.53
C VAL A 6 31.23 4.16 -2.81
N ASN A 7 32.44 4.40 -2.29
CA ASN A 7 33.57 3.48 -2.40
C ASN A 7 33.33 2.15 -1.67
N ILE A 8 32.68 2.16 -0.50
CA ILE A 8 32.31 0.95 0.25
C ILE A 8 31.26 0.15 -0.50
N LEU A 9 30.25 0.82 -1.09
CA LEU A 9 29.26 0.16 -1.94
C LEU A 9 29.89 -0.38 -3.22
N ALA A 10 30.79 0.37 -3.85
CA ALA A 10 31.53 -0.06 -5.05
C ALA A 10 32.46 -1.25 -4.74
N ALA A 11 33.20 -1.21 -3.63
CA ALA A 11 34.06 -2.30 -3.18
C ALA A 11 33.25 -3.56 -2.83
N LYS A 12 32.09 -3.39 -2.18
CA LYS A 12 31.19 -4.51 -1.87
C LYS A 12 30.53 -5.08 -3.12
N ALA A 13 30.14 -4.23 -4.07
CA ALA A 13 29.64 -4.64 -5.38
C ALA A 13 30.71 -5.40 -6.17
N ALA A 14 31.96 -4.93 -6.16
CA ALA A 14 33.08 -5.62 -6.79
C ALA A 14 33.35 -7.00 -6.13
N LYS A 15 33.29 -7.09 -4.80
CA LYS A 15 33.44 -8.36 -4.07
C LYS A 15 32.32 -9.35 -4.39
N LEU A 16 31.08 -8.89 -4.50
CA LEU A 16 29.93 -9.73 -4.86
C LEU A 16 30.02 -10.22 -6.31
N ARG A 17 30.45 -9.37 -7.25
CA ARG A 17 30.70 -9.77 -8.64
C ARG A 17 31.78 -10.84 -8.76
N LYS A 18 32.87 -10.75 -7.98
CA LYS A 18 33.89 -11.82 -7.91
C LYS A 18 33.34 -13.15 -7.42
N GLN A 19 32.24 -13.14 -6.67
CA GLN A 19 31.55 -14.34 -6.20
C GLN A 19 30.43 -14.81 -7.16
N GLY A 20 30.34 -14.24 -8.36
CA GLY A 20 29.26 -14.54 -9.32
C GLY A 20 27.87 -14.12 -8.83
N ARG A 21 27.79 -13.23 -7.84
CA ARG A 21 26.53 -12.73 -7.29
C ARG A 21 26.32 -11.28 -7.71
N ASP A 22 25.16 -11.01 -8.30
CA ASP A 22 24.75 -9.64 -8.58
C ASP A 22 24.45 -8.90 -7.24
N PRO A 23 25.13 -7.78 -6.94
CA PRO A 23 24.89 -7.00 -5.73
C PRO A 23 23.47 -6.41 -5.63
N TYR A 24 22.74 -6.34 -6.74
CA TYR A 24 21.38 -5.84 -6.81
C TYR A 24 20.33 -6.95 -7.02
N ALA A 25 20.74 -8.21 -7.17
CA ALA A 25 19.78 -9.30 -7.20
C ALA A 25 18.99 -9.33 -5.89
N ALA A 26 17.66 -9.26 -6.00
CA ALA A 26 16.77 -9.44 -4.87
C ALA A 26 17.19 -10.73 -4.16
N ARG A 27 17.57 -10.63 -2.87
CA ARG A 27 17.95 -11.83 -2.10
C ARG A 27 16.83 -12.85 -2.32
N PRO A 28 17.13 -14.07 -2.81
CA PRO A 28 16.10 -15.06 -3.02
C PRO A 28 15.37 -15.21 -1.68
N ALA A 29 14.05 -15.00 -1.69
CA ALA A 29 13.23 -15.16 -0.52
C ALA A 29 13.56 -16.55 0.05
N LYS A 30 14.09 -16.61 1.28
CA LYS A 30 14.42 -17.87 1.95
C LYS A 30 13.15 -18.72 2.01
N LYS A 31 12.96 -19.59 1.02
CA LYS A 31 11.94 -20.63 0.99
C LYS A 31 12.22 -21.50 2.20
N GLY A 32 11.22 -21.63 3.08
CA GLY A 32 11.38 -22.11 4.44
C GLY A 32 12.21 -23.38 4.56
N SER A 33 13.35 -23.28 5.24
CA SER A 33 14.04 -24.41 5.84
C SER A 33 13.26 -24.82 7.09
N LYS A 34 12.21 -25.61 6.89
CA LYS A 34 11.49 -26.32 7.95
C LYS A 34 12.26 -27.60 8.23
N GLY A 35 12.99 -27.65 9.34
CA GLY A 35 13.57 -28.90 9.85
C GLY A 35 14.96 -28.76 10.44
N ALA A 36 15.04 -28.37 11.71
CA ALA A 36 16.00 -28.93 12.67
C ALA A 36 15.58 -28.46 14.07
N LYS A 37 15.05 -29.42 14.82
CA LYS A 37 14.67 -29.33 16.23
C LYS A 37 15.97 -29.53 17.02
N ALA A 38 16.50 -28.50 17.66
CA ALA A 38 17.50 -28.65 18.71
C ALA A 38 17.58 -27.40 19.60
N GLU A 39 17.33 -27.66 20.88
CA GLU A 39 18.01 -27.07 22.03
C GLU A 39 17.69 -25.62 22.44
N LYS A 40 16.80 -25.59 23.42
CA LYS A 40 16.62 -24.67 24.54
C LYS A 40 17.95 -24.02 25.00
N GLY A 41 18.25 -22.83 24.48
CA GLY A 41 19.30 -21.94 24.99
C GLY A 41 18.73 -20.55 25.23
N GLY A 42 18.65 -20.15 26.51
CA GLY A 42 18.17 -18.85 26.94
C GLY A 42 19.08 -17.71 26.47
N GLY A 43 18.60 -16.93 25.52
CA GLY A 43 19.24 -15.70 25.06
C GLY A 43 18.31 -14.50 25.27
N LYS A 44 18.64 -13.69 26.26
CA LYS A 44 18.02 -12.42 26.63
C LYS A 44 17.90 -11.51 25.38
N ALA A 45 16.71 -11.43 24.81
CA ALA A 45 16.43 -10.60 23.64
C ALA A 45 16.48 -9.11 24.01
N LYS A 46 17.56 -8.44 23.59
CA LYS A 46 17.68 -6.99 23.54
C LYS A 46 16.73 -6.45 22.46
N ALA A 47 15.98 -5.42 22.83
CA ALA A 47 14.80 -4.90 22.13
C ALA A 47 15.01 -4.60 20.63
N ALA A 48 14.26 -5.30 19.78
CA ALA A 48 13.95 -4.90 18.41
C ALA A 48 12.49 -4.41 18.36
N ALA A 49 12.26 -3.19 18.84
CA ALA A 49 10.96 -2.52 18.71
C ALA A 49 10.87 -1.81 17.34
N ALA A 50 10.82 -2.58 16.25
CA ALA A 50 10.43 -2.09 14.93
C ALA A 50 8.92 -2.28 14.77
N GLY A 51 8.14 -1.38 15.38
CA GLY A 51 6.69 -1.37 15.30
C GLY A 51 6.20 -1.17 13.87
N ALA A 52 5.30 -2.06 13.43
CA ALA A 52 4.67 -2.01 12.11
C ALA A 52 3.89 -0.69 11.88
N PRO A 53 4.02 -0.05 10.71
CA PRO A 53 3.22 1.11 10.35
C PRO A 53 1.79 0.68 9.99
N GLY A 54 0.84 0.91 10.90
CA GLY A 54 -0.60 0.77 10.64
C GLY A 54 -1.15 1.95 9.79
N PRO A 55 -2.13 1.71 8.90
CA PRO A 55 -2.62 2.73 7.96
C PRO A 55 -3.87 3.46 8.45
N GLY A 56 -4.02 4.71 7.98
CA GLY A 56 -5.28 5.47 7.91
C GLY A 56 -5.64 6.22 9.19
N ALA A 57 -6.02 7.49 9.20
CA ALA A 57 -6.38 8.41 8.14
C ALA A 57 -6.20 9.85 8.65
N ALA A 58 -5.89 10.77 7.74
CA ALA A 58 -6.11 12.22 7.81
C ALA A 58 -6.09 12.88 9.21
N GLY A 59 -4.91 13.21 9.73
CA GLY A 59 -4.82 14.09 10.90
C GLY A 59 -3.47 14.03 11.60
N GLY A 60 -2.52 14.85 11.15
CA GLY A 60 -1.20 14.96 11.78
C GLY A 60 -0.29 13.79 11.40
N GLY A 61 0.40 13.91 10.26
CA GLY A 61 1.45 12.98 9.89
C GLY A 61 2.43 12.83 11.05
N ARG A 62 2.70 11.58 11.46
CA ARG A 62 3.69 11.29 12.51
C ARG A 62 5.02 11.95 12.12
N ALA A 63 5.73 12.45 13.12
CA ALA A 63 7.08 12.97 12.91
C ALA A 63 7.92 11.92 12.15
N PRO A 64 8.67 12.31 11.11
CA PRO A 64 9.43 11.37 10.32
C PRO A 64 10.47 10.68 11.21
N ASN A 65 10.64 9.36 11.05
CA ASN A 65 11.73 8.63 11.72
C ASN A 65 13.09 8.95 11.05
N GLY A 66 14.21 8.72 11.73
CA GLY A 66 15.57 8.92 11.21
C GLY A 66 15.80 8.27 9.85
N TYR A 67 15.31 7.04 9.66
CA TYR A 67 15.35 6.36 8.37
C TYR A 67 14.61 7.12 7.26
N GLN A 68 13.42 7.66 7.55
CA GLN A 68 12.63 8.41 6.56
C GLN A 68 13.31 9.72 6.18
N LEU A 69 13.91 10.40 7.17
CA LEU A 69 14.68 11.61 6.97
C LEU A 69 15.92 11.33 6.09
N PHE A 70 16.66 10.27 6.42
CA PHE A 70 17.79 9.78 5.62
C PHE A 70 17.38 9.45 4.19
N CYS A 71 16.26 8.73 4.02
CA CYS A 71 15.76 8.36 2.70
C CYS A 71 15.43 9.58 1.85
N LYS A 72 14.75 10.58 2.43
CA LYS A 72 14.39 11.81 1.73
C LYS A 72 15.61 12.57 1.25
N ALA A 73 16.61 12.76 2.13
CA ALA A 73 17.82 13.50 1.82
C ALA A 73 18.68 12.81 0.73
N ASN A 74 18.90 11.50 0.86
CA ASN A 74 19.78 10.78 -0.07
C ASN A 74 19.10 10.46 -1.40
N LYS A 75 17.79 10.16 -1.41
CA LYS A 75 17.04 9.94 -2.65
C LYS A 75 17.07 11.19 -3.54
N GLN A 76 16.83 12.37 -2.97
CA GLN A 76 16.87 13.62 -3.73
C GLN A 76 18.23 13.87 -4.37
N ARG A 77 19.32 13.56 -3.66
CA ARG A 77 20.69 13.70 -4.18
C ARG A 77 20.99 12.70 -5.30
N LEU A 78 20.55 11.44 -5.16
CA LEU A 78 20.72 10.44 -6.23
C LEU A 78 19.95 10.82 -7.50
N MET A 79 18.70 11.28 -7.36
CA MET A 79 17.90 11.72 -8.51
C MET A 79 18.46 13.00 -9.16
N ALA A 80 19.20 13.83 -8.42
CA ALA A 80 19.87 15.00 -8.99
C ALA A 80 21.15 14.62 -9.76
N GLN A 81 21.84 13.56 -9.35
CA GLN A 81 23.03 13.04 -10.04
C GLN A 81 22.66 12.22 -11.27
N ASP A 82 21.58 11.43 -11.18
CA ASP A 82 21.05 10.64 -12.27
C ASP A 82 19.53 10.85 -12.38
N PRO A 83 19.10 11.87 -13.14
CA PRO A 83 17.67 12.14 -13.34
C PRO A 83 16.98 11.09 -14.21
N ALA A 84 17.73 10.23 -14.93
CA ALA A 84 17.19 9.14 -15.72
C ALA A 84 16.96 7.87 -14.89
N ALA A 85 17.60 7.75 -13.72
CA ALA A 85 17.43 6.60 -12.85
C ALA A 85 15.98 6.40 -12.40
N GLU A 86 15.52 5.15 -12.45
CA GLU A 86 14.22 4.79 -11.91
C GLU A 86 14.18 5.04 -10.38
N THR A 87 13.11 5.68 -9.90
CA THR A 87 12.91 5.94 -8.46
C THR A 87 13.05 4.66 -7.60
N LYS A 88 12.61 3.50 -8.12
CA LYS A 88 12.75 2.23 -7.41
C LYS A 88 14.22 1.88 -7.15
N HIS A 89 15.08 2.12 -8.13
CA HIS A 89 16.53 1.87 -8.01
C HIS A 89 17.17 2.78 -6.97
N ALA A 90 16.85 4.08 -6.99
CA ALA A 90 17.34 5.04 -6.00
C ALA A 90 16.95 4.63 -4.56
N VAL A 91 15.70 4.20 -4.34
CA VAL A 91 15.25 3.73 -3.02
C VAL A 91 16.02 2.48 -2.57
N ALA A 92 16.30 1.54 -3.48
CA ALA A 92 17.07 0.33 -3.18
C ALA A 92 18.51 0.66 -2.74
N ILE A 93 19.20 1.56 -3.46
CA ILE A 93 20.55 2.04 -3.10
C ILE A 93 20.53 2.68 -1.71
N VAL A 94 19.58 3.57 -1.46
CA VAL A 94 19.47 4.27 -0.17
C VAL A 94 19.17 3.31 0.98
N ALA A 95 18.31 2.31 0.76
CA ALA A 95 18.05 1.28 1.77
C ALA A 95 19.30 0.43 2.07
N ALA A 96 20.12 0.13 1.05
CA ALA A 96 21.41 -0.55 1.25
C ALA A 96 22.39 0.32 2.03
N ALA A 97 22.49 1.61 1.69
CA ALA A 97 23.32 2.59 2.41
C ALA A 97 22.92 2.70 3.89
N TRP A 98 21.62 2.76 4.21
CA TRP A 98 21.15 2.81 5.60
C TRP A 98 21.58 1.59 6.43
N ARG A 99 21.57 0.39 5.84
CA ARG A 99 22.02 -0.83 6.52
C ARG A 99 23.55 -0.87 6.70
N ALA A 100 24.29 -0.12 5.90
CA ALA A 100 25.74 -0.03 5.97
C ALA A 100 26.24 1.04 6.97
N LEU A 101 25.37 1.97 7.38
CA LEU A 101 25.71 2.97 8.41
C LEU A 101 26.03 2.31 9.74
N SER A 102 26.96 2.92 10.48
CA SER A 102 27.22 2.56 11.87
C SER A 102 26.03 2.92 12.77
N GLU A 103 26.00 2.40 13.99
CA GLU A 103 24.90 2.69 14.92
C GLU A 103 24.95 4.15 15.40
N GLU A 104 26.15 4.71 15.53
CA GLU A 104 26.39 6.12 15.87
C GLU A 104 25.81 7.06 14.79
N GLU A 105 26.01 6.71 13.51
CA GLU A 105 25.44 7.48 12.40
C GLU A 105 23.91 7.39 12.38
N LYS A 106 23.35 6.19 12.59
CA LYS A 106 21.89 6.02 12.69
C LYS A 106 21.30 6.79 13.86
N GLN A 107 22.01 6.84 14.99
CA GLN A 107 21.62 7.62 16.17
C GLN A 107 21.57 9.13 15.85
N ARG A 108 22.56 9.65 15.10
CA ARG A 108 22.56 11.04 14.63
C ARG A 108 21.31 11.35 13.78
N TRP A 109 20.96 10.47 12.85
CA TRP A 109 19.73 10.62 12.06
C TRP A 109 18.45 10.54 12.91
N ALA A 110 18.45 9.73 13.97
CA ALA A 110 17.33 9.67 14.92
C ALA A 110 17.17 10.98 15.72
N GLU A 111 18.28 11.60 16.13
CA GLU A 111 18.29 12.91 16.80
C GLU A 111 17.81 14.03 15.87
N ASP A 112 18.29 14.03 14.62
CA ASP A 112 17.84 14.99 13.59
C ASP A 112 16.34 14.84 13.30
N ALA A 113 15.84 13.60 13.23
CA ALA A 113 14.41 13.32 13.10
C ALA A 113 13.61 13.80 14.31
N ARG A 114 14.11 13.60 15.53
CA ARG A 114 13.49 14.12 16.76
C ARG A 114 13.43 15.64 16.74
N ARG A 115 14.51 16.31 16.30
CA ARG A 115 14.60 17.76 16.17
C ARG A 115 13.62 18.30 15.13
N ALA A 116 13.54 17.66 13.96
CA ALA A 116 12.62 18.02 12.89
C ALA A 116 11.15 17.82 13.32
N GLY A 117 10.83 16.69 13.98
CA GLY A 117 9.50 16.41 14.52
C GLY A 117 9.06 17.41 15.59
N GLY A 118 9.96 17.75 16.52
CA GLY A 118 9.71 18.75 17.56
C GLY A 118 9.47 20.15 17.00
N ALA A 119 10.25 20.57 15.99
CA ALA A 119 10.04 21.86 15.33
C ALA A 119 8.69 21.94 14.62
N GLN A 120 8.26 20.86 13.97
CA GLN A 120 6.96 20.79 13.30
C GLN A 120 5.79 20.84 14.30
N GLN A 121 5.95 20.25 15.48
CA GLN A 121 4.95 20.35 16.56
C GLN A 121 4.87 21.76 17.16
N ARG A 122 5.97 22.52 17.18
CA ARG A 122 5.99 23.93 17.61
C ARG A 122 5.44 24.89 16.55
N ARG A 123 5.61 24.57 15.26
CA ARG A 123 5.11 25.36 14.11
C ARG A 123 3.64 25.13 13.79
N ALA A 124 2.99 24.10 14.35
CA ALA A 124 1.54 23.98 14.25
C ALA A 124 0.91 25.27 14.85
N PRO A 125 0.10 26.02 14.08
CA PRO A 125 -0.37 27.33 14.50
C PRO A 125 -1.08 27.20 15.85
N ALA A 126 -0.77 28.08 16.79
CA ALA A 126 -1.33 28.05 18.14
C ALA A 126 -2.87 27.96 18.14
N ALA A 127 -3.51 28.48 17.08
CA ALA A 127 -4.95 28.35 16.81
C ALA A 127 -5.44 26.89 16.70
N LEU A 128 -4.72 26.00 15.99
CA LEU A 128 -5.09 24.58 15.90
C LEU A 128 -4.92 23.85 17.23
N ARG A 129 -3.90 24.23 18.02
CA ARG A 129 -3.68 23.68 19.38
C ARG A 129 -4.78 24.10 20.35
N LYS A 130 -5.20 25.38 20.32
CA LYS A 130 -6.33 25.87 21.12
C LYS A 130 -7.65 25.21 20.72
N ARG A 131 -7.91 25.01 19.42
CA ARG A 131 -9.13 24.36 18.93
C ARG A 131 -9.19 22.87 19.28
N ALA A 132 -8.06 22.16 19.25
CA ALA A 132 -7.98 20.77 19.71
C ALA A 132 -8.14 20.63 21.24
N ALA A 133 -7.67 21.61 22.03
CA ALA A 133 -7.88 21.63 23.48
C ALA A 133 -9.35 21.94 23.85
N ALA A 134 -10.01 22.85 23.11
CA ALA A 134 -11.41 23.22 23.33
C ALA A 134 -12.42 22.13 22.88
N ALA A 135 -12.05 21.23 21.96
CA ALA A 135 -12.92 20.17 21.48
C ALA A 135 -13.08 18.98 22.46
N LYS A 136 -12.15 18.79 23.41
CA LYS A 136 -12.19 17.68 24.38
C LYS A 136 -13.30 17.78 25.44
N PRO A 137 -13.61 18.94 26.05
CA PRO A 137 -14.72 19.02 27.01
C PRO A 137 -16.11 18.92 26.35
N ALA A 138 -16.28 19.33 25.08
CA ALA A 138 -17.57 19.30 24.38
C ALA A 138 -18.06 17.87 24.07
N ALA A 139 -17.15 16.95 23.73
CA ALA A 139 -17.51 15.55 23.47
C ALA A 139 -17.86 14.76 24.74
N ALA A 140 -17.37 15.19 25.91
CA ALA A 140 -17.72 14.60 27.21
C ALA A 140 -19.10 15.07 27.70
N ALA A 141 -19.47 16.33 27.45
CA ALA A 141 -20.79 16.87 27.80
C ALA A 141 -21.92 16.27 26.95
N ALA A 142 -21.71 16.06 25.64
CA ALA A 142 -22.72 15.47 24.75
C ALA A 142 -23.08 14.01 25.12
N ARG A 143 -22.16 13.26 25.75
CA ARG A 143 -22.43 11.87 26.22
C ARG A 143 -23.25 11.81 27.50
N LYS A 144 -23.32 12.89 28.27
CA LYS A 144 -24.08 12.96 29.53
C LYS A 144 -25.53 13.42 29.31
N ALA A 145 -25.82 14.09 28.18
CA ALA A 145 -27.16 14.52 27.81
C ALA A 145 -27.99 13.44 27.10
N ALA A 146 -27.35 12.42 26.49
CA ALA A 146 -28.03 11.24 25.97
C ALA A 146 -28.29 10.24 27.12
N GLY A 147 -29.20 10.62 28.02
CA GLY A 147 -29.71 9.74 29.08
C GLY A 147 -30.41 8.52 28.49
N GLY A 148 -29.76 7.36 28.56
CA GLY A 148 -30.33 6.05 28.26
C GLY A 148 -30.19 5.15 29.47
N LYS A 149 -31.17 5.21 30.37
CA LYS A 149 -31.34 4.34 31.53
C LYS A 149 -31.75 2.95 31.01
N GLY A 150 -30.76 2.09 30.74
CA GLY A 150 -30.97 0.69 30.38
C GLY A 150 -30.09 -0.18 31.25
N GLY A 151 -30.68 -0.76 32.29
CA GLY A 151 -30.04 -1.78 33.12
C GLY A 151 -29.81 -3.06 32.31
N GLY A 152 -28.68 -3.70 32.57
CA GLY A 152 -28.30 -4.95 31.94
C GLY A 152 -27.14 -5.56 32.70
N ALA A 153 -27.45 -6.15 33.85
CA ALA A 153 -26.57 -7.08 34.53
C ALA A 153 -26.47 -8.36 33.67
N GLY A 154 -25.25 -8.89 33.54
CA GLY A 154 -25.02 -10.25 33.10
C GLY A 154 -24.29 -10.37 31.76
N GLY A 155 -23.23 -11.17 31.78
CA GLY A 155 -22.82 -11.92 30.60
C GLY A 155 -21.54 -11.43 29.95
N ALA A 156 -20.43 -12.02 30.38
CA ALA A 156 -19.18 -12.08 29.65
C ALA A 156 -19.41 -12.48 28.17
N SER A 157 -19.47 -11.51 27.27
CA SER A 157 -19.35 -11.73 25.84
C SER A 157 -17.99 -11.21 25.39
N LYS A 158 -17.05 -12.16 25.35
CA LYS A 158 -15.74 -12.09 24.72
C LYS A 158 -15.75 -11.14 23.51
N SER A 159 -14.86 -10.17 23.57
CA SER A 159 -14.46 -9.26 22.51
C SER A 159 -13.91 -10.02 21.28
N HIS A 160 -14.79 -10.57 20.45
CA HIS A 160 -14.47 -11.08 19.11
C HIS A 160 -14.81 -10.09 17.99
N ARG A 161 -14.88 -8.78 18.29
CA ARG A 161 -15.02 -7.71 17.27
C ARG A 161 -13.76 -6.85 17.13
N ARG A 162 -12.60 -7.49 17.07
CA ARG A 162 -11.33 -6.89 16.62
C ARG A 162 -10.59 -7.82 15.66
N SER A 163 -11.28 -8.25 14.61
CA SER A 163 -10.67 -8.91 13.45
C SER A 163 -11.55 -8.75 12.22
N SER A 164 -11.93 -7.51 11.91
CA SER A 164 -12.21 -7.08 10.55
C SER A 164 -11.39 -5.83 10.27
N SER A 165 -10.07 -5.95 10.49
CA SER A 165 -9.14 -5.05 9.84
C SER A 165 -9.36 -5.19 8.35
N SER A 166 -9.94 -4.14 7.78
CA SER A 166 -9.96 -3.82 6.37
C SER A 166 -8.60 -4.12 5.74
N SER A 167 -8.49 -5.31 5.16
CA SER A 167 -7.46 -5.70 4.20
C SER A 167 -7.77 -5.02 2.85
N SER A 168 -7.90 -3.70 2.86
CA SER A 168 -7.95 -2.84 1.67
C SER A 168 -6.55 -2.65 1.07
N GLY A 169 -5.77 -3.73 1.03
CA GLY A 169 -4.38 -3.76 0.57
C GLY A 169 -4.09 -4.96 -0.33
N SER A 170 -5.12 -5.57 -0.91
CA SER A 170 -4.98 -6.61 -1.93
C SER A 170 -5.70 -6.19 -3.19
N GLY A 171 -5.00 -5.41 -4.00
CA GLY A 171 -5.48 -4.93 -5.28
C GLY A 171 -4.30 -4.47 -6.10
N SER A 172 -3.38 -5.38 -6.41
CA SER A 172 -2.45 -5.31 -7.55
C SER A 172 -1.47 -6.49 -7.51
N SER A 173 -2.02 -7.69 -7.61
CA SER A 173 -1.33 -8.79 -8.27
C SER A 173 -2.39 -9.70 -8.86
N SER A 174 -3.03 -9.23 -9.94
CA SER A 174 -3.59 -10.11 -10.97
C SER A 174 -2.42 -10.85 -11.63
N GLY A 175 -1.75 -11.69 -10.84
CA GLY A 175 -0.83 -12.69 -11.31
C GLY A 175 -1.67 -13.70 -12.07
N SER A 176 -1.26 -13.93 -13.30
CA SER A 176 -1.80 -14.87 -14.28
C SER A 176 -1.69 -16.32 -13.76
N GLY A 177 -2.37 -16.62 -12.66
CA GLY A 177 -2.52 -17.95 -12.10
C GLY A 177 -3.80 -18.53 -12.67
N SER A 178 -3.64 -19.47 -13.60
CA SER A 178 -4.69 -20.30 -14.18
C SER A 178 -5.28 -21.23 -13.12
N GLY A 179 -5.94 -20.67 -12.10
CA GLY A 179 -6.69 -21.40 -11.09
C GLY A 179 -8.15 -21.02 -11.25
N SER A 180 -8.95 -21.96 -11.77
CA SER A 180 -10.42 -21.96 -11.84
C SER A 180 -11.06 -20.62 -11.44
N GLY A 181 -11.00 -19.66 -12.37
CA GLY A 181 -11.51 -18.32 -12.12
C GLY A 181 -12.96 -18.41 -11.68
N ARG A 182 -13.33 -17.64 -10.65
CA ARG A 182 -14.74 -17.52 -10.27
C ARG A 182 -15.57 -17.21 -11.52
N PRO A 183 -16.77 -17.81 -11.69
CA PRO A 183 -17.60 -17.55 -12.85
C PRO A 183 -17.80 -16.04 -12.99
N LEU A 184 -17.61 -15.55 -14.22
CA LEU A 184 -17.77 -14.13 -14.54
C LEU A 184 -19.24 -13.75 -14.32
N ASN A 185 -19.48 -12.64 -13.63
CA ASN A 185 -20.81 -12.05 -13.56
C ASN A 185 -21.17 -11.41 -14.93
N ALA A 186 -22.44 -11.35 -15.29
CA ALA A 186 -22.98 -10.65 -16.47
C ALA A 186 -22.35 -9.26 -16.68
N TYR A 187 -22.19 -8.46 -15.61
CA TYR A 187 -21.55 -7.14 -15.69
C TYR A 187 -20.06 -7.22 -16.10
N GLN A 188 -19.32 -8.20 -15.59
CA GLN A 188 -17.92 -8.39 -15.94
C GLN A 188 -17.77 -8.86 -17.40
N LEU A 189 -18.69 -9.72 -17.86
CA LEU A 189 -18.74 -10.15 -19.23
C LEU A 189 -19.08 -9.00 -20.19
N PHE A 190 -20.02 -8.13 -19.81
CA PHE A 190 -20.31 -6.89 -20.52
C PHE A 190 -19.08 -6.00 -20.65
N ILE A 191 -18.37 -5.74 -19.55
CA ILE A 191 -17.14 -4.92 -19.59
C ILE A 191 -16.12 -5.56 -20.53
N ARG A 192 -15.91 -6.88 -20.47
CA ARG A 192 -14.91 -7.57 -21.28
C ARG A 192 -15.22 -7.52 -22.78
N THR A 193 -16.49 -7.67 -23.14
CA THR A 193 -16.96 -7.66 -24.54
C THR A 193 -17.05 -6.24 -25.12
N ASN A 194 -17.38 -5.24 -24.30
CA ASN A 194 -17.53 -3.86 -24.74
C ASN A 194 -16.29 -2.98 -24.48
N LYS A 195 -15.25 -3.53 -23.86
CA LYS A 195 -14.07 -2.76 -23.40
C LYS A 195 -13.49 -1.89 -24.51
N GLU A 196 -13.28 -2.46 -25.68
CA GLU A 196 -12.65 -1.79 -26.82
C GLU A 196 -13.56 -0.70 -27.41
N ARG A 197 -14.88 -0.94 -27.46
CA ARG A 197 -15.85 0.08 -27.89
C ARG A 197 -15.87 1.26 -26.92
N ILE A 198 -15.87 0.97 -25.62
CA ILE A 198 -15.92 1.99 -24.56
C ILE A 198 -14.61 2.78 -24.50
N SER A 199 -13.45 2.12 -24.62
CA SER A 199 -12.15 2.80 -24.68
C SER A 199 -12.02 3.67 -25.92
N ALA A 200 -12.46 3.19 -27.09
CA ALA A 200 -12.49 3.98 -28.31
C ALA A 200 -13.42 5.20 -28.20
N GLY A 201 -14.61 5.04 -27.62
CA GLY A 201 -15.53 6.15 -27.36
C GLY A 201 -14.95 7.22 -26.44
N LEU A 202 -14.26 6.80 -25.37
CA LEU A 202 -13.54 7.72 -24.47
C LEU A 202 -12.40 8.45 -25.18
N ALA A 203 -11.63 7.75 -26.03
CA ALA A 203 -10.56 8.36 -26.80
C ALA A 203 -11.09 9.38 -27.82
N ALA A 204 -12.19 9.06 -28.51
CA ALA A 204 -12.85 9.97 -29.44
C ALA A 204 -13.43 11.19 -28.71
N ALA A 205 -14.07 11.00 -27.56
CA ALA A 205 -14.58 12.11 -26.74
C ALA A 205 -13.44 13.01 -26.22
N ALA A 206 -12.31 12.42 -25.83
CA ALA A 206 -11.13 13.17 -25.41
C ALA A 206 -10.52 13.97 -26.58
N ALA A 207 -10.49 13.40 -27.78
CA ALA A 207 -10.02 14.09 -28.99
C ALA A 207 -10.94 15.26 -29.38
N ALA A 208 -12.27 15.11 -29.23
CA ALA A 208 -13.23 16.17 -29.48
C ALA A 208 -13.14 17.31 -28.43
N ALA A 209 -12.73 17.00 -27.20
CA ALA A 209 -12.62 17.95 -26.10
C ALA A 209 -11.31 18.78 -26.07
N ALA A 210 -10.57 18.86 -27.18
CA ALA A 210 -9.19 19.38 -27.29
C ALA A 210 -8.94 20.85 -26.86
N GLY A 211 -9.88 21.52 -26.19
CA GLY A 211 -9.71 22.85 -25.61
C GLY A 211 -9.96 22.97 -24.10
N GLY A 212 -10.46 21.93 -23.42
CA GLY A 212 -10.89 22.02 -22.01
C GLY A 212 -10.25 20.93 -21.16
N GLY A 213 -9.49 21.32 -20.13
CA GLY A 213 -8.66 20.45 -19.30
C GLY A 213 -9.31 19.10 -18.98
N ALA A 214 -8.58 18.02 -19.31
CA ALA A 214 -8.98 16.64 -19.06
C ALA A 214 -9.36 16.46 -17.59
N GLY A 215 -10.66 16.48 -17.31
CA GLY A 215 -11.19 16.13 -16.00
C GLY A 215 -10.78 14.71 -15.68
N LYS A 216 -10.17 14.48 -14.51
CA LYS A 216 -9.77 13.16 -13.97
C LYS A 216 -10.95 12.19 -13.75
N GLY A 217 -12.11 12.44 -14.34
CA GLY A 217 -13.38 11.82 -14.00
C GLY A 217 -13.77 10.72 -14.97
N GLY A 218 -13.33 9.50 -14.68
CA GLY A 218 -13.98 8.28 -15.17
C GLY A 218 -13.19 7.52 -16.23
N GLY A 219 -12.36 6.57 -15.81
CA GLY A 219 -11.77 5.58 -16.72
C GLY A 219 -12.83 4.65 -17.32
N VAL A 220 -12.40 3.70 -18.17
CA VAL A 220 -13.26 2.72 -18.88
C VAL A 220 -14.34 2.09 -17.99
N LEU A 221 -14.02 1.79 -16.72
CA LEU A 221 -14.98 1.22 -15.78
C LEU A 221 -16.16 2.16 -15.43
N ALA A 222 -15.93 3.46 -15.34
CA ALA A 222 -16.97 4.42 -15.05
C ALA A 222 -17.92 4.59 -16.24
N ALA A 223 -17.37 4.65 -17.45
CA ALA A 223 -18.14 4.66 -18.69
C ALA A 223 -18.94 3.36 -18.87
N ALA A 224 -18.32 2.20 -18.64
CA ALA A 224 -19.00 0.91 -18.67
C ALA A 224 -20.13 0.82 -17.64
N ALA A 225 -19.94 1.37 -16.44
CA ALA A 225 -20.99 1.40 -15.43
C ALA A 225 -22.17 2.29 -15.84
N ALA A 226 -21.91 3.41 -16.54
CA ALA A 226 -22.96 4.28 -17.05
C ALA A 226 -23.77 3.60 -18.16
N GLU A 227 -23.09 2.98 -19.13
CA GLU A 227 -23.76 2.23 -20.19
C GLU A 227 -24.53 1.02 -19.66
N TRP A 228 -23.94 0.26 -18.74
CA TRP A 228 -24.63 -0.88 -18.10
C TRP A 228 -25.92 -0.46 -17.40
N ARG A 229 -25.95 0.72 -16.77
CA ARG A 229 -27.16 1.28 -16.17
C ARG A 229 -28.21 1.69 -17.22
N GLY A 230 -27.78 2.07 -18.42
CA GLY A 230 -28.67 2.41 -19.54
C GLY A 230 -29.21 1.21 -20.31
N LEU A 231 -28.58 0.03 -20.23
CA LEU A 231 -29.06 -1.19 -20.87
C LEU A 231 -30.45 -1.58 -20.37
N GLY A 232 -31.31 -1.99 -21.31
CA GLY A 232 -32.62 -2.56 -21.02
C GLY A 232 -32.54 -3.91 -20.32
N GLN A 233 -33.66 -4.37 -19.77
CA GLN A 233 -33.71 -5.65 -19.05
C GLN A 233 -33.36 -6.84 -19.95
N GLU A 234 -33.83 -6.83 -21.20
CA GLU A 234 -33.56 -7.89 -22.17
C GLU A 234 -32.06 -8.05 -22.47
N GLU A 235 -31.35 -6.94 -22.67
CA GLU A 235 -29.91 -6.95 -22.95
C GLU A 235 -29.11 -7.44 -21.74
N ARG A 236 -29.50 -7.04 -20.53
CA ARG A 236 -28.87 -7.56 -19.30
C ARG A 236 -29.12 -9.05 -19.13
N GLN A 237 -30.30 -9.54 -19.51
CA GLN A 237 -30.60 -10.97 -19.51
C GLN A 237 -29.72 -11.72 -20.50
N ARG A 238 -29.53 -11.20 -21.72
CA ARG A 238 -28.60 -11.79 -22.71
C ARG A 238 -27.19 -11.96 -22.14
N TYR A 239 -26.68 -10.96 -21.41
CA TYR A 239 -25.37 -11.07 -20.74
C TYR A 239 -25.36 -12.06 -19.57
N ALA A 240 -26.47 -12.22 -18.85
CA ALA A 240 -26.61 -13.25 -17.81
C ALA A 240 -26.60 -14.66 -18.42
N ASP A 241 -27.30 -14.87 -19.53
CA ASP A 241 -27.35 -16.15 -20.23
C ASP A 241 -25.98 -16.54 -20.79
N LEU A 242 -25.27 -15.58 -21.41
CA LEU A 242 -23.89 -15.79 -21.89
C LEU A 242 -22.92 -16.11 -20.74
N ALA A 243 -23.07 -15.46 -19.57
CA ALA A 243 -22.26 -15.74 -18.40
C ALA A 243 -22.52 -17.16 -17.86
N ALA A 244 -23.79 -17.59 -17.81
CA ALA A 244 -24.16 -18.95 -17.43
C ALA A 244 -23.61 -19.99 -18.41
N GLN A 245 -23.67 -19.72 -19.73
CA GLN A 245 -23.12 -20.60 -20.75
C GLN A 245 -21.59 -20.76 -20.60
N GLN A 246 -20.85 -19.68 -20.34
CA GLN A 246 -19.40 -19.78 -20.07
C GLN A 246 -19.09 -20.57 -18.80
N GLN A 247 -19.96 -20.50 -17.79
CA GLN A 247 -19.79 -21.30 -16.58
C GLN A 247 -20.01 -22.80 -16.84
N GLN A 248 -21.01 -23.15 -17.65
CA GLN A 248 -21.24 -24.54 -18.05
C GLN A 248 -20.07 -25.10 -18.85
N GLN A 249 -19.52 -24.33 -19.80
CA GLN A 249 -18.34 -24.76 -20.57
C GLN A 249 -17.13 -25.05 -19.68
N GLN A 250 -16.90 -24.23 -18.65
CA GLN A 250 -15.82 -24.45 -17.69
C GLN A 250 -16.02 -25.71 -16.84
N GLN A 251 -17.27 -26.06 -16.52
CA GLN A 251 -17.58 -27.29 -15.79
C GLN A 251 -17.30 -28.53 -16.64
N HIS A 252 -17.61 -28.50 -17.93
CA HIS A 252 -17.28 -29.60 -18.84
C HIS A 252 -15.77 -29.76 -19.03
N GLN A 253 -15.02 -28.67 -19.21
CA GLN A 253 -13.57 -28.75 -19.38
C GLN A 253 -12.82 -29.25 -18.14
N GLY A 254 -13.41 -29.14 -16.94
CA GLY A 254 -12.81 -29.66 -15.70
C GLY A 254 -13.08 -31.14 -15.44
N ALA A 255 -13.95 -31.80 -16.22
CA ALA A 255 -14.29 -33.20 -16.02
C ALA A 255 -13.39 -34.17 -16.83
N ASP A 256 -12.74 -33.67 -17.88
CA ASP A 256 -11.94 -34.46 -18.83
C ASP A 256 -10.41 -34.44 -18.55
N GLY A 257 -9.95 -33.80 -17.47
CA GLY A 257 -8.53 -33.65 -17.12
C GLY A 257 -8.18 -34.13 -15.72
#